data_AF-A0AAU3KHI9-F1
#
_entry.id   AF-A0AAU3KHI9-F1
#
_cell.length_a   1.000
_cell.length_b   1.000
_cell.length_c   1.000
_cell.angle_alpha   90.00
_cell.angle_beta   90.00
_cell.angle_gamma   90.00
#
_symmetry.space_group_name_H-M   'P 1'
#
loop_
_entity.id
_entity.type
_entity.pdbx_description
1 polymer ?
#
loop_
_entity_poly.entity_id
_entity_poly.type
_entity_poly.pdbx_seq_one_letter_code
_entity_poly.pdbx_strand_id
1 'polypeptide(L)'
;MFVDGGWGGHMRFNLDRFAAVTLGLAMMATSAACGNASDASEYGAYPSHQVNGDYDQQLSRARGVLAESLRLGERIVYATDIDPELTTGRGGGVSADFHGLNSTVISAPEANATNSADVLGAFGAMAANKPYSSNDDQQTKFLGVSIIAFTDEQKAAAAAGDMARADFEANTDNAPVAVEAYPAALSHWRPGVPTLGSIMAWKSLVIRVYAQLPDPDLGRLVDVVTKTYQRQLDLLSTFTPTAASELAKLPLDPDHMLPRLVKTGDYTPDDHDFAVYGPHAYSALLGSPATDFAANAERGVSAIAVSYNKHLFRLRDEAGAEAYAGYLAGMHSDADYAPIRNGTGNSAVTCYQATKQLTQTLDARRFRCLVVRGEYVAMVYSNADTDARELAAAQYSVMGGAA
;
A
#
# COMPACT_ATOMS: atom_id res chain seq x y z
N MET A 1 4.29 22.77 -15.04
CA MET A 1 4.84 23.85 -14.19
C MET A 1 3.82 24.15 -13.12
N PHE A 2 3.89 23.43 -12.00
CA PHE A 2 3.08 23.67 -10.81
C PHE A 2 4.00 23.58 -9.61
N VAL A 3 3.94 24.63 -8.79
CA VAL A 3 4.80 24.95 -7.67
C VAL A 3 4.17 24.41 -6.39
N ASP A 4 5.04 23.98 -5.47
CA ASP A 4 4.83 23.68 -4.06
C ASP A 4 3.78 24.52 -3.33
N GLY A 5 3.15 23.90 -2.33
CA GLY A 5 2.36 24.56 -1.30
C GLY A 5 2.13 23.66 -0.10
N GLY A 6 3.17 23.44 0.69
CA GLY A 6 3.12 22.68 1.94
C GLY A 6 2.22 23.31 3.01
N TRP A 7 1.59 22.47 3.82
CA TRP A 7 0.75 22.86 4.94
C TRP A 7 1.47 22.58 6.26
N GLY A 8 2.07 23.62 6.83
CA GLY A 8 2.55 23.67 8.21
C GLY A 8 1.84 24.79 8.96
N GLY A 9 0.83 24.45 9.76
CA GLY A 9 0.08 25.39 10.58
C GLY A 9 0.30 25.14 12.07
N HIS A 10 1.30 25.81 12.65
CA HIS A 10 1.53 25.86 14.10
C HIS A 10 0.44 26.69 14.79
N MET A 11 -0.30 26.08 15.71
CA MET A 11 -1.17 26.80 16.65
C MET A 11 -0.41 27.00 17.98
N ARG A 12 0.11 28.20 18.19
CA ARG A 12 0.69 28.65 19.46
C ARG A 12 -0.42 29.28 20.32
N PHE A 13 -0.74 28.68 21.46
CA PHE A 13 -1.51 29.33 22.50
C PHE A 13 -0.57 30.08 23.45
N ASN A 14 -0.69 31.40 23.47
CA ASN A 14 -0.19 32.25 24.55
C ASN A 14 -1.19 32.21 25.70
N LEU A 15 -0.71 32.01 26.93
CA LEU A 15 -1.46 32.33 28.15
C LEU A 15 -0.53 33.07 29.11
N ASP A 16 -1.03 34.23 29.51
CA ASP A 16 -0.35 35.26 30.27
C ASP A 16 -0.12 34.90 31.75
N ARG A 17 0.84 35.64 32.31
CA ARG A 17 1.40 35.57 33.65
C ARG A 17 0.39 36.05 34.71
N PHE A 18 0.31 35.31 35.82
CA PHE A 18 0.07 35.91 37.15
C PHE A 18 0.93 35.20 38.19
N ALA A 19 1.61 36.01 39.02
CA ALA A 19 2.51 35.61 40.08
C ALA A 19 1.78 35.47 41.43
N ALA A 20 2.19 34.52 42.26
CA ALA A 20 2.16 34.65 43.72
C ALA A 20 3.11 33.65 44.39
N VAL A 21 3.91 34.17 45.32
CA VAL A 21 4.86 33.47 46.19
C VAL A 21 4.13 32.84 47.37
N THR A 22 4.49 31.62 47.78
CA THR A 22 4.49 31.23 49.20
C THR A 22 5.48 30.10 49.49
N LEU A 23 6.37 30.39 50.44
CA LEU A 23 7.24 29.47 51.17
C LEU A 23 6.39 28.44 51.96
N GLY A 24 6.84 27.18 51.98
CA GLY A 24 6.32 26.16 52.88
C GLY A 24 7.26 24.97 52.98
N LEU A 25 8.21 25.04 53.92
CA LEU A 25 8.96 23.88 54.41
C LEU A 25 7.99 22.92 55.12
N ALA A 26 7.99 21.65 54.72
CA ALA A 26 7.50 20.56 55.56
C ALA A 26 8.52 19.41 55.49
N MET A 27 9.14 19.13 56.64
CA MET A 27 10.01 17.98 56.88
C MET A 27 9.20 16.70 57.11
N MET A 28 9.90 15.57 56.93
CA MET A 28 9.66 14.21 57.46
C MET A 28 8.67 13.33 56.68
N ALA A 29 9.19 12.32 55.99
CA ALA A 29 9.46 11.02 56.61
C ALA A 29 10.08 10.07 55.56
N THR A 30 11.27 9.56 55.88
CA THR A 30 11.91 8.45 55.19
C THR A 30 11.07 7.19 55.34
N SER A 31 10.48 6.72 54.25
CA SER A 31 10.24 5.29 54.06
C SER A 31 11.16 4.83 52.95
N ALA A 32 12.22 4.12 53.34
CA ALA A 32 12.99 3.29 52.44
C ALA A 32 12.07 2.14 51.99
N ALA A 33 11.27 2.40 50.96
CA ALA A 33 10.72 1.33 50.16
C ALA A 33 11.86 0.88 49.24
N CYS A 34 12.49 -0.23 49.59
CA CYS A 34 13.17 -1.07 48.60
C CYS A 34 12.10 -1.51 47.61
N GLY A 35 11.80 -0.66 46.64
CA GLY A 35 11.11 -1.07 45.43
C GLY A 35 12.06 -1.99 44.70
N ASN A 36 11.76 -3.29 44.73
CA ASN A 36 12.27 -4.22 43.75
C ASN A 36 12.21 -3.52 42.40
N ALA A 37 13.35 -3.48 41.70
CA ALA A 37 13.37 -3.16 40.29
C ALA A 37 12.23 -3.96 39.65
N SER A 38 11.23 -3.24 39.13
CA SER A 38 10.25 -3.86 38.26
C SER A 38 11.05 -4.54 37.17
N ASP A 39 11.06 -5.88 37.14
CA ASP A 39 11.49 -6.60 35.96
C ASP A 39 10.67 -6.00 34.82
N ALA A 40 11.34 -5.18 33.99
CA ALA A 40 10.70 -4.68 32.79
C ALA A 40 10.28 -5.93 32.02
N SER A 41 8.97 -6.08 31.80
CA SER A 41 8.42 -7.16 30.98
C SER A 41 9.27 -7.31 29.73
N GLU A 42 9.64 -8.53 29.33
CA GLU A 42 10.39 -8.81 28.09
C GLU A 42 9.74 -8.13 26.86
N TYR A 43 8.43 -7.86 26.97
CA TYR A 43 7.57 -7.29 25.95
C TYR A 43 7.31 -5.78 26.13
N GLY A 44 7.88 -5.14 27.15
CA GLY A 44 7.55 -3.75 27.50
C GLY A 44 6.05 -3.57 27.75
N ALA A 45 5.45 -2.59 27.06
CA ALA A 45 4.00 -2.32 27.11
C ALA A 45 3.17 -3.15 26.10
N TYR A 46 3.81 -3.97 25.27
CA TYR A 46 3.13 -4.70 24.21
C TYR A 46 2.42 -5.96 24.72
N PRO A 47 1.26 -6.31 24.15
CA PRO A 47 0.61 -7.58 24.44
C PRO A 47 1.46 -8.75 23.90
N SER A 48 1.58 -9.81 24.70
CA SER A 48 2.29 -11.05 24.33
C SER A 48 1.36 -12.16 23.81
N HIS A 49 0.06 -11.89 23.72
CA HIS A 49 -0.96 -12.80 23.19
C HIS A 49 -1.75 -12.09 22.09
N GLN A 50 -2.39 -12.87 21.22
CA GLN A 50 -3.23 -12.33 20.15
C GLN A 50 -4.38 -11.53 20.75
N VAL A 51 -4.58 -10.32 20.21
CA VAL A 51 -5.74 -9.50 20.52
C VAL A 51 -6.64 -9.56 19.31
N ASN A 52 -7.76 -10.29 19.41
CA ASN A 52 -8.70 -10.36 18.30
C ASN A 52 -9.43 -9.03 18.12
N GLY A 53 -9.70 -8.68 16.86
CA GLY A 53 -10.55 -7.55 16.49
C GLY A 53 -11.95 -8.00 16.05
N ASP A 54 -12.86 -7.05 15.94
CA ASP A 54 -14.21 -7.23 15.39
C ASP A 54 -14.37 -6.65 13.97
N TYR A 55 -13.28 -6.16 13.37
CA TYR A 55 -13.26 -5.50 12.07
C TYR A 55 -13.85 -6.35 10.93
N ASP A 56 -13.77 -7.68 11.01
CA ASP A 56 -14.39 -8.59 10.04
C ASP A 56 -15.75 -9.17 10.49
N GLN A 57 -16.18 -8.92 11.73
CA GLN A 57 -17.40 -9.48 12.30
C GLN A 57 -18.66 -8.69 11.94
N GLN A 58 -18.52 -7.39 11.68
CA GLN A 58 -19.64 -6.50 11.37
C GLN A 58 -19.77 -6.24 9.88
N LEU A 59 -21.01 -6.01 9.43
CA LEU A 59 -21.26 -5.52 8.08
C LEU A 59 -20.65 -4.13 7.91
N SER A 60 -19.75 -3.98 6.93
CA SER A 60 -19.09 -2.71 6.67
C SER A 60 -18.84 -2.55 5.18
N ARG A 61 -19.51 -1.56 4.57
CA ARG A 61 -19.28 -1.21 3.16
C ARG A 61 -17.85 -0.71 2.94
N ALA A 62 -17.31 0.11 3.85
CA ALA A 62 -15.96 0.65 3.72
C ALA A 62 -14.90 -0.46 3.68
N ARG A 63 -14.97 -1.41 4.60
CA ARG A 63 -14.12 -2.61 4.60
C ARG A 63 -14.33 -3.46 3.35
N GLY A 64 -15.58 -3.63 2.93
CA GLY A 64 -15.90 -4.36 1.71
C GLY A 64 -15.27 -3.75 0.46
N VAL A 65 -15.32 -2.42 0.32
CA VAL A 65 -14.66 -1.68 -0.77
C VAL A 65 -13.14 -1.87 -0.72
N LEU A 66 -12.54 -1.78 0.46
CA LEU A 66 -11.12 -2.05 0.64
C LEU A 66 -10.75 -3.48 0.21
N ALA A 67 -11.43 -4.48 0.75
CA ALA A 67 -11.16 -5.89 0.44
C ALA A 67 -11.36 -6.20 -1.07
N GLU A 68 -12.38 -5.64 -1.71
CA GLU A 68 -12.59 -5.79 -3.16
C GLU A 68 -11.49 -5.09 -3.97
N SER A 69 -11.02 -3.93 -3.53
CA SER A 69 -9.91 -3.21 -4.16
C SER A 69 -8.61 -4.02 -4.09
N LEU A 70 -8.32 -4.66 -2.97
CA LEU A 70 -7.16 -5.55 -2.83
C LEU A 70 -7.28 -6.78 -3.74
N ARG A 71 -8.48 -7.35 -3.90
CA ARG A 71 -8.75 -8.44 -4.86
C ARG A 71 -8.56 -8.01 -6.32
N LEU A 72 -8.88 -6.76 -6.66
CA LEU A 72 -8.58 -6.19 -7.99
C LEU A 72 -7.07 -6.02 -8.19
N GLY A 73 -6.33 -5.63 -7.15
CA GLY A 73 -4.87 -5.51 -7.19
C GLY A 73 -4.15 -6.82 -7.53
N GLU A 74 -4.73 -7.97 -7.17
CA GLU A 74 -4.21 -9.29 -7.58
C GLU A 74 -4.38 -9.56 -9.09
N ARG A 75 -5.04 -8.66 -9.82
CA ARG A 75 -5.29 -8.75 -11.26
C ARG A 75 -4.74 -7.56 -12.05
N ILE A 76 -4.04 -6.63 -11.41
CA ILE A 76 -3.46 -5.46 -12.10
C ILE A 76 -2.33 -5.90 -13.03
N VAL A 77 -2.18 -5.28 -14.20
CA VAL A 77 -1.03 -5.54 -15.07
C VAL A 77 0.22 -4.83 -14.56
N TYR A 78 1.39 -5.46 -14.67
CA TYR A 78 2.66 -4.77 -14.47
C TYR A 78 3.15 -4.12 -15.76
N ALA A 79 3.65 -2.89 -15.65
CA ALA A 79 4.08 -2.12 -16.81
C ALA A 79 5.24 -2.76 -17.58
N THR A 80 6.09 -3.55 -16.89
CA THR A 80 7.17 -4.33 -17.51
C THR A 80 6.68 -5.38 -18.51
N ASP A 81 5.44 -5.86 -18.37
CA ASP A 81 4.83 -6.80 -19.32
C ASP A 81 4.40 -6.11 -20.63
N ILE A 82 4.36 -4.77 -20.62
CA ILE A 82 3.96 -3.92 -21.76
C ILE A 82 5.19 -3.31 -22.43
N ASP A 83 6.08 -2.73 -21.62
CA ASP A 83 7.37 -2.18 -22.04
C ASP A 83 8.44 -2.56 -20.99
N PRO A 84 9.46 -3.35 -21.36
CA PRO A 84 10.46 -3.86 -20.42
C PRO A 84 11.34 -2.76 -19.80
N GLU A 85 11.30 -1.52 -20.32
CA GLU A 85 12.00 -0.39 -19.69
C GLU A 85 11.25 0.19 -18.49
N LEU A 86 9.95 -0.09 -18.31
CA LEU A 86 9.12 0.44 -17.22
C LEU A 86 9.31 -0.31 -15.90
N THR A 87 10.55 -0.40 -15.43
CA THR A 87 10.94 -1.21 -14.26
C THR A 87 10.72 -0.51 -12.93
N THR A 88 10.59 0.82 -12.92
CA THR A 88 10.52 1.60 -11.69
C THR A 88 9.07 1.87 -11.30
N GLY A 89 8.61 1.28 -10.20
CA GLY A 89 7.32 1.56 -9.60
C GLY A 89 7.19 3.04 -9.21
N ARG A 90 6.03 3.62 -9.52
CA ARG A 90 5.65 5.02 -9.25
C ARG A 90 4.51 5.11 -8.24
N GLY A 91 4.31 4.03 -7.50
CA GLY A 91 3.17 3.84 -6.62
C GLY A 91 2.06 3.04 -7.28
N GLY A 92 1.04 2.81 -6.48
CA GLY A 92 -0.10 1.98 -6.78
C GLY A 92 -0.91 1.82 -5.50
N GLY A 93 -1.97 1.03 -5.55
CA GLY A 93 -2.79 0.76 -4.39
C GLY A 93 -4.25 1.04 -4.60
N VAL A 94 -4.96 1.08 -3.49
CA VAL A 94 -6.41 1.26 -3.45
C VAL A 94 -6.74 2.70 -3.84
N SER A 95 -7.66 2.85 -4.77
CA SER A 95 -8.11 4.16 -5.27
C SER A 95 -9.61 4.36 -5.10
N ALA A 96 -10.24 3.58 -4.22
CA ALA A 96 -11.62 3.76 -3.82
C ALA A 96 -11.82 3.56 -2.32
N ASP A 97 -12.77 4.30 -1.76
CA ASP A 97 -13.27 4.13 -0.40
C ASP A 97 -14.82 4.15 -0.40
N PHE A 98 -15.42 4.29 0.78
CA PHE A 98 -16.88 4.37 0.88
C PHE A 98 -17.48 5.68 0.35
N HIS A 99 -16.67 6.71 0.11
CA HIS A 99 -17.04 7.98 -0.52
C HIS A 99 -16.89 7.95 -2.05
N GLY A 100 -16.21 6.96 -2.62
CA GLY A 100 -16.08 6.77 -4.06
C GLY A 100 -14.62 6.65 -4.50
N LEU A 101 -14.30 7.16 -5.69
CA LEU A 101 -12.94 7.14 -6.22
C LEU A 101 -12.09 8.26 -5.59
N ASN A 102 -10.84 7.94 -5.24
CA ASN A 102 -9.87 8.88 -4.71
C ASN A 102 -9.22 9.69 -5.84
N SER A 103 -9.27 11.02 -5.72
CA SER A 103 -8.75 11.96 -6.72
C SER A 103 -7.21 12.11 -6.73
N THR A 104 -6.48 11.39 -5.86
CA THR A 104 -5.01 11.39 -5.86
C THR A 104 -4.40 10.47 -6.92
N VAL A 105 -5.15 9.45 -7.34
CA VAL A 105 -4.72 8.45 -8.35
C VAL A 105 -5.53 8.59 -9.64
N ILE A 106 -6.81 8.92 -9.52
CA ILE A 106 -7.72 9.20 -10.63
C ILE A 106 -7.90 10.72 -10.71
N SER A 107 -7.95 11.31 -11.91
CA SER A 107 -8.09 12.76 -12.01
C SER A 107 -9.40 13.23 -11.35
N ALA A 108 -9.39 14.38 -10.68
CA ALA A 108 -10.60 14.89 -10.00
C ALA A 108 -11.83 15.01 -10.94
N PRO A 109 -11.71 15.47 -12.21
CA PRO A 109 -12.82 15.47 -13.15
C PRO A 109 -13.42 14.07 -13.36
N GLU A 110 -12.60 13.05 -13.56
CA GLU A 110 -13.06 11.69 -13.75
C GLU A 110 -13.68 11.11 -12.47
N ALA A 111 -13.03 11.29 -11.32
CA ALA A 111 -13.54 10.79 -10.04
C ALA A 111 -14.93 11.37 -9.74
N ASN A 112 -15.10 12.69 -9.94
CA ASN A 112 -16.37 13.39 -9.75
C ASN A 112 -17.44 13.03 -10.79
N ALA A 113 -17.06 12.47 -11.93
CA ALA A 113 -18.00 12.01 -12.96
C ALA A 113 -18.64 10.66 -12.60
N THR A 114 -18.13 9.95 -11.59
CA THR A 114 -18.67 8.66 -11.16
C THR A 114 -19.64 8.80 -9.98
N ASN A 115 -20.65 7.94 -9.94
CA ASN A 115 -21.50 7.79 -8.77
C ASN A 115 -20.84 6.84 -7.77
N SER A 116 -20.42 7.37 -6.63
CA SER A 116 -19.72 6.58 -5.60
C SER A 116 -20.50 5.40 -5.05
N ALA A 117 -21.83 5.48 -5.06
CA ALA A 117 -22.70 4.38 -4.64
C ALA A 117 -22.55 3.13 -5.53
N ASP A 118 -22.21 3.33 -6.81
CA ASP A 118 -22.06 2.27 -7.80
C ASP A 118 -20.65 1.65 -7.81
N VAL A 119 -19.67 2.27 -7.16
CA VAL A 119 -18.27 1.77 -7.06
C VAL A 119 -18.17 0.70 -5.98
N LEU A 120 -17.66 -0.46 -6.35
CA LEU A 120 -17.44 -1.61 -5.45
C LEU A 120 -16.00 -1.72 -4.96
N GLY A 121 -15.03 -1.20 -5.73
CA GLY A 121 -13.61 -1.23 -5.42
C GLY A 121 -12.80 -0.66 -6.58
N ALA A 122 -11.58 -0.19 -6.30
CA ALA A 122 -10.66 0.28 -7.33
C ALA A 122 -9.20 0.10 -6.92
N PHE A 123 -8.36 -0.29 -7.87
CA PHE A 123 -6.93 -0.44 -7.66
C PHE A 123 -6.16 0.11 -8.85
N GLY A 124 -5.02 0.75 -8.60
CA GLY A 124 -4.13 1.27 -9.62
C GLY A 124 -2.68 0.84 -9.46
N ALA A 125 -1.92 0.86 -10.55
CA ALA A 125 -0.47 0.72 -10.54
C ALA A 125 0.15 1.69 -11.55
N MET A 126 1.29 2.27 -11.18
CA MET A 126 2.02 3.21 -12.00
C MET A 126 3.48 2.81 -12.07
N ALA A 127 4.09 2.99 -13.23
CA ALA A 127 5.53 2.76 -13.41
C ALA A 127 6.14 3.71 -14.43
N ALA A 128 7.45 3.89 -14.32
CA ALA A 128 8.27 4.67 -15.23
C ALA A 128 9.59 3.95 -15.54
N ASN A 129 10.36 4.51 -16.47
CA ASN A 129 11.69 4.02 -16.81
C ASN A 129 12.84 4.60 -15.96
N LYS A 130 12.53 5.44 -14.96
CA LYS A 130 13.51 5.98 -14.01
C LYS A 130 12.86 6.35 -12.67
N PRO A 131 13.64 6.49 -11.56
CA PRO A 131 13.19 6.99 -10.26
C PRO A 131 12.79 8.47 -10.26
N TYR A 132 12.17 8.96 -9.18
CA TYR A 132 11.67 10.33 -9.12
C TYR A 132 12.87 11.22 -8.91
N SER A 133 13.04 12.23 -9.74
CA SER A 133 14.13 13.19 -9.64
C SER A 133 13.55 14.60 -9.62
N SER A 134 14.12 15.48 -8.81
CA SER A 134 13.76 16.91 -8.81
C SER A 134 13.99 17.59 -10.18
N ASN A 135 14.75 16.94 -11.07
CA ASN A 135 15.10 17.41 -12.40
C ASN A 135 14.47 16.52 -13.50
N ASP A 136 13.35 15.85 -13.24
CA ASP A 136 12.72 14.98 -14.24
C ASP A 136 12.12 15.81 -15.39
N ASP A 137 12.97 16.09 -16.38
CA ASP A 137 12.55 16.56 -17.71
C ASP A 137 11.56 15.56 -18.33
N GLN A 138 10.64 16.11 -19.12
CA GLN A 138 9.46 15.48 -19.76
C GLN A 138 9.75 14.25 -20.65
N GLN A 139 11.00 13.78 -20.72
CA GLN A 139 11.46 12.65 -21.52
C GLN A 139 11.41 11.31 -20.74
N THR A 140 10.34 11.06 -19.99
CA THR A 140 10.07 9.78 -19.33
C THR A 140 9.14 8.90 -20.15
N LYS A 141 9.34 7.59 -20.07
CA LYS A 141 8.24 6.65 -20.29
C LYS A 141 7.46 6.52 -18.99
N PHE A 142 6.14 6.53 -19.07
CA PHE A 142 5.27 6.30 -17.93
C PHE A 142 4.02 5.54 -18.36
N LEU A 143 3.56 4.64 -17.50
CA LEU A 143 2.29 3.94 -17.65
C LEU A 143 1.57 3.92 -16.31
N GLY A 144 0.34 4.41 -16.30
CA GLY A 144 -0.61 4.24 -15.22
C GLY A 144 -1.79 3.39 -15.68
N VAL A 145 -2.15 2.38 -14.90
CA VAL A 145 -3.32 1.55 -15.13
C VAL A 145 -4.20 1.54 -13.89
N SER A 146 -5.51 1.61 -14.06
CA SER A 146 -6.46 1.42 -12.96
C SER A 146 -7.62 0.53 -13.39
N ILE A 147 -8.09 -0.29 -12.45
CA ILE A 147 -9.26 -1.15 -12.61
C ILE A 147 -10.28 -0.71 -11.57
N ILE A 148 -11.51 -0.49 -12.00
CA ILE A 148 -12.61 -0.06 -11.14
C ILE A 148 -13.76 -1.04 -11.31
N ALA A 149 -14.24 -1.62 -10.21
CA ALA A 149 -15.41 -2.48 -10.21
C ALA A 149 -16.69 -1.69 -9.94
N PHE A 150 -17.71 -1.96 -10.73
CA PHE A 150 -19.05 -1.40 -10.60
C PHE A 150 -20.08 -2.49 -10.32
N THR A 151 -21.24 -2.05 -9.81
CA THR A 151 -22.39 -2.89 -9.47
C THR A 151 -22.86 -3.79 -10.61
N ASP A 152 -22.81 -3.30 -11.86
CA ASP A 152 -23.19 -4.04 -13.06
C ASP A 152 -22.53 -3.46 -14.34
N GLU A 153 -22.76 -4.12 -15.48
CA GLU A 153 -22.20 -3.71 -16.78
C GLU A 153 -22.73 -2.37 -17.28
N GLN A 154 -24.00 -2.06 -17.01
CA GLN A 154 -24.61 -0.80 -17.43
C GLN A 154 -23.98 0.38 -16.67
N LYS A 155 -23.75 0.21 -15.37
CA LYS A 155 -23.09 1.20 -14.51
C LYS A 155 -21.63 1.39 -14.88
N ALA A 156 -20.91 0.30 -15.19
CA ALA A 156 -19.54 0.39 -15.71
C ALA A 156 -19.48 1.15 -17.05
N ALA A 157 -20.37 0.85 -17.99
CA ALA A 157 -20.42 1.52 -19.29
C ALA A 157 -20.76 3.01 -19.16
N ALA A 158 -21.73 3.36 -18.31
CA ALA A 158 -22.08 4.76 -18.03
C ALA A 158 -20.90 5.51 -17.39
N ALA A 159 -20.28 4.94 -16.36
CA ALA A 159 -19.13 5.53 -15.70
C ALA A 159 -17.95 5.72 -16.65
N ALA A 160 -17.63 4.73 -17.50
CA ALA A 160 -16.58 4.87 -18.51
C ALA A 160 -16.87 6.04 -19.47
N GLY A 161 -18.11 6.17 -19.93
CA GLY A 161 -18.53 7.28 -20.80
C GLY A 161 -18.41 8.64 -20.11
N ASP A 162 -18.87 8.75 -18.86
CA ASP A 162 -18.82 9.99 -18.09
C ASP A 162 -17.40 10.40 -17.72
N MET A 163 -16.55 9.45 -17.30
CA MET A 163 -15.13 9.69 -17.02
C MET A 163 -14.39 10.14 -18.29
N ALA A 164 -14.58 9.42 -19.41
CA ALA A 164 -13.91 9.74 -20.66
C ALA A 164 -14.33 11.11 -21.20
N ARG A 165 -15.60 11.47 -21.08
CA ARG A 165 -16.11 12.80 -21.44
C ARG A 165 -15.50 13.89 -20.56
N ALA A 166 -15.47 13.68 -19.24
CA ALA A 166 -14.90 14.65 -18.30
C ALA A 166 -13.39 14.90 -18.55
N ASP A 167 -12.62 13.84 -18.84
CA ASP A 167 -11.20 13.95 -19.17
C ASP A 167 -10.99 14.61 -20.54
N PHE A 168 -11.78 14.24 -21.55
CA PHE A 168 -11.74 14.86 -22.87
C PHE A 168 -12.06 16.36 -22.83
N GLU A 169 -13.07 16.77 -22.07
CA GLU A 169 -13.51 18.17 -21.96
C GLU A 169 -12.55 19.03 -21.10
N ALA A 170 -11.61 18.42 -20.37
CA ALA A 170 -10.63 19.14 -19.57
C ALA A 170 -9.64 19.97 -20.41
N ASN A 171 -9.52 19.68 -21.71
CA ASN A 171 -8.67 20.44 -22.63
C ASN A 171 -9.27 20.50 -24.05
N THR A 172 -9.38 21.71 -24.61
CA THR A 172 -9.98 21.93 -25.94
C THR A 172 -9.15 21.39 -27.11
N ASP A 173 -7.86 21.13 -26.89
CA ASP A 173 -6.95 20.59 -27.91
C ASP A 173 -6.99 19.05 -27.94
N ASN A 174 -7.78 18.42 -27.06
CA ASN A 174 -7.97 16.97 -27.08
C ASN A 174 -8.62 16.54 -28.40
N ALA A 175 -8.01 15.53 -29.02
CA ALA A 175 -8.50 14.91 -30.24
C ALA A 175 -8.79 13.42 -29.97
N PRO A 176 -9.90 12.88 -30.48
CA PRO A 176 -10.24 11.47 -30.30
C PRO A 176 -9.21 10.57 -31.01
N VAL A 177 -8.97 9.40 -30.43
CA VAL A 177 -8.05 8.39 -30.96
C VAL A 177 -8.77 7.06 -31.03
N ALA A 178 -8.68 6.38 -32.18
CA ALA A 178 -9.20 5.02 -32.31
C ALA A 178 -8.12 4.00 -31.87
N VAL A 179 -8.52 3.04 -31.05
CA VAL A 179 -7.74 1.84 -30.74
C VAL A 179 -8.43 0.68 -31.43
N GLU A 180 -8.03 0.37 -32.68
CA GLU A 180 -8.80 -0.52 -33.57
C GLU A 180 -9.08 -1.92 -32.99
N ALA A 181 -8.13 -2.47 -32.24
CA ALA A 181 -8.29 -3.77 -31.58
C ALA A 181 -9.32 -3.75 -30.44
N TYR A 182 -9.64 -2.57 -29.90
CA TYR A 182 -10.56 -2.33 -28.78
C TYR A 182 -11.51 -1.18 -29.09
N PRO A 183 -12.50 -1.37 -29.99
CA PRO A 183 -13.38 -0.28 -30.45
C PRO A 183 -14.29 0.29 -29.35
N ALA A 184 -14.41 -0.38 -28.20
CA ALA A 184 -15.11 0.13 -27.03
C ALA A 184 -14.27 1.09 -26.17
N ALA A 185 -12.97 1.21 -26.47
CA ALA A 185 -12.09 2.14 -25.77
C ALA A 185 -12.38 3.58 -26.20
N LEU A 186 -12.58 4.44 -25.21
CA LEU A 186 -12.75 5.87 -25.34
C LEU A 186 -11.39 6.52 -25.08
N SER A 187 -10.67 6.81 -26.16
CA SER A 187 -9.30 7.31 -26.08
C SER A 187 -9.18 8.70 -26.69
N HIS A 188 -8.29 9.50 -26.11
CA HIS A 188 -7.92 10.78 -26.67
C HIS A 188 -6.46 11.11 -26.37
N TRP A 189 -5.95 12.07 -27.12
CA TRP A 189 -4.63 12.64 -26.92
C TRP A 189 -4.65 14.12 -27.29
N ARG A 190 -3.58 14.83 -26.99
CA ARG A 190 -3.36 16.18 -27.53
C ARG A 190 -2.29 16.10 -28.60
N PRO A 191 -2.56 16.53 -29.84
CA PRO A 191 -1.55 16.53 -30.89
C PRO A 191 -0.27 17.27 -30.46
N GLY A 192 0.88 16.60 -30.60
CA GLY A 192 2.18 17.13 -30.21
C GLY A 192 2.54 16.96 -28.72
N VAL A 193 1.64 16.42 -27.90
CA VAL A 193 1.92 16.04 -26.50
C VAL A 193 2.10 14.52 -26.42
N PRO A 194 3.14 14.01 -25.75
CA PRO A 194 3.48 12.60 -25.82
C PRO A 194 2.70 11.75 -24.80
N THR A 195 1.40 11.98 -24.68
CA THR A 195 0.52 11.35 -23.70
C THR A 195 -0.80 10.93 -24.33
N LEU A 196 -1.33 9.77 -23.94
CA LEU A 196 -2.63 9.26 -24.37
C LEU A 196 -3.39 8.72 -23.17
N GLY A 197 -4.63 9.20 -23.00
CA GLY A 197 -5.59 8.73 -21.99
C GLY A 197 -6.65 7.84 -22.65
N SER A 198 -6.95 6.70 -22.04
CA SER A 198 -7.89 5.73 -22.59
C SER A 198 -8.70 5.05 -21.49
N ILE A 199 -10.02 4.98 -21.68
CA ILE A 199 -10.96 4.36 -20.74
C ILE A 199 -11.81 3.35 -21.49
N MET A 200 -11.95 2.14 -20.96
CA MET A 200 -12.77 1.10 -21.57
C MET A 200 -13.59 0.38 -20.50
N ALA A 201 -14.90 0.26 -20.73
CA ALA A 201 -15.74 -0.64 -19.97
C ALA A 201 -15.57 -2.09 -20.49
N TRP A 202 -15.46 -3.03 -19.57
CA TRP A 202 -15.43 -4.46 -19.86
C TRP A 202 -16.20 -5.21 -18.78
N LYS A 203 -17.34 -5.79 -19.16
CA LYS A 203 -18.34 -6.31 -18.20
C LYS A 203 -18.66 -5.22 -17.17
N SER A 204 -18.71 -5.56 -15.88
CA SER A 204 -18.92 -4.62 -14.77
C SER A 204 -17.62 -3.97 -14.27
N LEU A 205 -16.57 -3.92 -15.09
CA LEU A 205 -15.30 -3.26 -14.79
C LEU A 205 -15.06 -2.08 -15.73
N VAL A 206 -14.31 -1.09 -15.25
CA VAL A 206 -13.70 -0.03 -16.08
C VAL A 206 -12.19 -0.14 -15.97
N ILE A 207 -11.51 -0.15 -17.11
CA ILE A 207 -10.05 -0.14 -17.22
C ILE A 207 -9.62 1.24 -17.75
N ARG A 208 -8.87 1.96 -16.92
CA ARG A 208 -8.25 3.24 -17.26
C ARG A 208 -6.78 3.04 -17.56
N VAL A 209 -6.30 3.63 -18.65
CA VAL A 209 -4.90 3.62 -19.06
C VAL A 209 -4.46 5.05 -19.33
N TYR A 210 -3.32 5.44 -18.77
CA TYR A 210 -2.61 6.66 -19.09
C TYR A 210 -1.18 6.31 -19.51
N ALA A 211 -0.84 6.56 -20.76
CA ALA A 211 0.47 6.27 -21.31
C ALA A 211 1.21 7.57 -21.65
N GLN A 212 2.52 7.58 -21.39
CA GLN A 212 3.43 8.64 -21.80
C GLN A 212 4.69 8.06 -22.42
N LEU A 213 5.18 8.71 -23.48
CA LEU A 213 6.44 8.39 -24.13
C LEU A 213 7.37 9.62 -24.15
N PRO A 214 8.65 9.46 -24.53
CA PRO A 214 9.56 10.59 -24.67
C PRO A 214 9.20 11.53 -25.84
N ASP A 215 8.60 10.99 -26.90
CA ASP A 215 8.26 11.71 -28.14
C ASP A 215 6.76 11.60 -28.45
N PRO A 216 6.13 12.60 -29.09
CA PRO A 216 4.69 12.61 -29.39
C PRO A 216 4.33 11.74 -30.60
N ASP A 217 4.63 10.44 -30.49
CA ASP A 217 4.31 9.42 -31.48
C ASP A 217 2.99 8.74 -31.14
N LEU A 218 1.91 9.17 -31.80
CA LEU A 218 0.57 8.62 -31.60
C LEU A 218 0.50 7.12 -31.86
N GLY A 219 1.19 6.61 -32.89
CA GLY A 219 1.17 5.19 -33.23
C GLY A 219 1.73 4.35 -32.09
N ARG A 220 2.87 4.76 -31.53
CA ARG A 220 3.48 4.09 -30.38
C ARG A 220 2.64 4.20 -29.11
N LEU A 221 1.97 5.33 -28.89
CA LEU A 221 1.05 5.47 -27.75
C LEU A 221 -0.15 4.51 -27.87
N VAL A 222 -0.74 4.40 -29.07
CA VAL A 222 -1.82 3.44 -29.35
C VAL A 222 -1.35 2.00 -29.16
N ASP A 223 -0.13 1.65 -29.58
CA ASP A 223 0.45 0.32 -29.36
C ASP A 223 0.58 -0.03 -27.87
N VAL A 224 1.06 0.91 -27.05
CA VAL A 224 1.18 0.72 -25.59
C VAL A 224 -0.19 0.48 -24.95
N VAL A 225 -1.19 1.28 -25.33
CA VAL A 225 -2.57 1.14 -24.82
C VAL A 225 -3.19 -0.20 -25.26
N THR A 226 -2.99 -0.58 -26.53
CA THR A 226 -3.47 -1.84 -27.09
C THR A 226 -2.90 -3.04 -26.34
N LYS A 227 -1.57 -3.06 -26.12
CA LYS A 227 -0.90 -4.12 -25.34
C LYS A 227 -1.38 -4.14 -23.89
N THR A 228 -1.55 -2.96 -23.29
CA THR A 228 -2.08 -2.82 -21.93
C THR A 228 -3.46 -3.47 -21.81
N TYR A 229 -4.40 -3.13 -22.69
CA TYR A 229 -5.73 -3.77 -22.67
C TYR A 229 -5.65 -5.28 -22.89
N GLN A 230 -4.83 -5.74 -23.82
CA GLN A 230 -4.67 -7.19 -24.05
C GLN A 230 -4.26 -7.91 -22.77
N ARG A 231 -3.17 -7.47 -22.13
CA ARG A 231 -2.66 -8.11 -20.91
C ARG A 231 -3.60 -7.95 -19.72
N GLN A 232 -4.21 -6.77 -19.58
CA GLN A 232 -5.13 -6.52 -18.48
C GLN A 232 -6.39 -7.38 -18.58
N LEU A 233 -6.91 -7.58 -19.79
CA LEU A 233 -8.05 -8.47 -20.03
C LEU A 233 -7.70 -9.94 -19.81
N ASP A 234 -6.50 -10.38 -20.20
CA ASP A 234 -6.03 -11.74 -19.92
C ASP A 234 -6.04 -12.02 -18.40
N LEU A 235 -5.52 -11.09 -17.60
CA LEU A 235 -5.49 -11.19 -16.13
C LEU A 235 -6.91 -11.16 -15.52
N LEU A 236 -7.82 -10.39 -16.11
CA LEU A 236 -9.21 -10.26 -15.64
C LEU A 236 -10.14 -11.36 -16.14
N SER A 237 -9.72 -12.20 -17.09
CA SER A 237 -10.58 -13.19 -17.77
C SER A 237 -11.36 -14.10 -16.82
N THR A 238 -10.79 -14.41 -15.65
CA THR A 238 -11.38 -15.27 -14.60
C THR A 238 -11.89 -14.50 -13.39
N PHE A 239 -11.73 -13.17 -13.37
CA PHE A 239 -12.17 -12.33 -12.27
C PHE A 239 -13.67 -12.06 -12.35
N THR A 240 -14.34 -12.16 -11.21
CA THR A 240 -15.74 -11.73 -11.03
C THR A 240 -15.80 -10.82 -9.81
N PRO A 241 -16.27 -9.57 -9.97
CA PRO A 241 -16.42 -8.68 -8.83
C PRO A 241 -17.37 -9.26 -7.77
N THR A 242 -17.16 -8.86 -6.52
CA THR A 242 -18.11 -9.18 -5.45
C THR A 242 -19.47 -8.58 -5.77
N ALA A 243 -20.54 -9.36 -5.65
CA ALA A 243 -21.89 -8.83 -5.82
C ALA A 243 -22.16 -7.70 -4.82
N ALA A 244 -22.81 -6.62 -5.26
CA ALA A 244 -23.04 -5.43 -4.43
C ALA A 244 -23.72 -5.74 -3.08
N SER A 245 -24.62 -6.72 -3.05
CA SER A 245 -25.32 -7.17 -1.83
C SER A 245 -24.42 -7.92 -0.84
N GLU A 246 -23.31 -8.49 -1.31
CA GLU A 246 -22.35 -9.25 -0.49
C GLU A 246 -21.10 -8.43 -0.13
N LEU A 247 -20.92 -7.25 -0.75
CA LEU A 247 -19.74 -6.41 -0.54
C LEU A 247 -19.51 -6.10 0.95
N ALA A 248 -20.56 -5.71 1.68
CA ALA A 248 -20.44 -5.38 3.10
C ALA A 248 -20.02 -6.57 3.99
N LYS A 249 -20.16 -7.81 3.50
CA LYS A 249 -19.78 -9.05 4.19
C LYS A 249 -18.37 -9.52 3.83
N LEU A 250 -17.77 -9.01 2.76
CA LEU A 250 -16.46 -9.45 2.26
C LEU A 250 -15.35 -9.27 3.31
N PRO A 251 -14.74 -10.36 3.84
CA PRO A 251 -13.65 -10.28 4.80
C PRO A 251 -12.41 -9.58 4.25
N LEU A 252 -11.80 -8.74 5.09
CA LEU A 252 -10.48 -8.16 4.85
C LEU A 252 -9.38 -9.18 5.16
N ASP A 253 -9.55 -9.97 6.22
CA ASP A 253 -8.57 -10.94 6.70
C ASP A 253 -9.23 -12.32 6.93
N PRO A 254 -9.63 -13.01 5.86
CA PRO A 254 -10.27 -14.33 5.97
C PRO A 254 -9.39 -15.40 6.64
N ASP A 255 -8.07 -15.17 6.70
CA ASP A 255 -7.08 -16.13 7.19
C ASP A 255 -6.52 -15.76 8.58
N HIS A 256 -7.07 -14.72 9.23
CA HIS A 256 -6.66 -14.26 10.56
C HIS A 256 -5.14 -13.96 10.66
N MET A 257 -4.61 -13.27 9.66
CA MET A 257 -3.24 -12.75 9.59
C MET A 257 -3.02 -11.54 10.50
N LEU A 258 -3.94 -10.57 10.53
CA LEU A 258 -3.79 -9.32 11.28
C LEU A 258 -3.73 -9.52 12.80
N PRO A 259 -4.50 -10.43 13.44
CA PRO A 259 -4.37 -10.71 14.87
C PRO A 259 -3.03 -11.34 15.24
N ARG A 260 -2.27 -11.87 14.26
CA ARG A 260 -0.90 -12.37 14.46
C ARG A 260 0.14 -11.25 14.50
N LEU A 261 -0.24 -10.00 14.29
CA LEU A 261 0.58 -8.81 14.52
C LEU A 261 0.27 -8.22 15.91
N VAL A 262 1.31 -7.72 16.59
CA VAL A 262 1.15 -7.04 17.89
C VAL A 262 0.23 -5.83 17.74
N LYS A 263 -0.82 -5.77 18.56
CA LYS A 263 -1.72 -4.61 18.58
C LYS A 263 -1.01 -3.39 19.18
N THR A 264 -0.92 -2.31 18.40
CA THR A 264 -0.34 -1.02 18.85
C THR A 264 -1.31 0.17 18.68
N GLY A 265 -2.52 -0.08 18.18
CA GLY A 265 -3.54 0.93 17.91
C GLY A 265 -4.89 0.28 17.62
N ASP A 266 -5.81 1.06 17.08
CA ASP A 266 -7.14 0.58 16.70
C ASP A 266 -7.09 -0.28 15.43
N TYR A 267 -8.06 -1.19 15.30
CA TYR A 267 -8.21 -2.06 14.13
C TYR A 267 -9.15 -1.45 13.11
N THR A 268 -8.84 -0.23 12.69
CA THR A 268 -9.57 0.46 11.63
C THR A 268 -8.99 0.00 10.30
N PRO A 269 -9.77 -0.66 9.42
CA PRO A 269 -9.31 -1.02 8.08
C PRO A 269 -8.78 0.18 7.32
N ASP A 270 -7.58 0.05 6.78
CA ASP A 270 -6.87 1.07 6.01
C ASP A 270 -5.88 0.38 5.08
N ASP A 271 -5.78 0.79 3.82
CA ASP A 271 -4.91 0.12 2.86
C ASP A 271 -3.43 0.25 3.24
N HIS A 272 -3.01 1.35 3.84
CA HIS A 272 -1.62 1.53 4.24
C HIS A 272 -1.32 0.99 5.64
N ASP A 273 -2.26 1.17 6.57
CA ASP A 273 -2.01 0.94 8.00
C ASP A 273 -2.64 -0.35 8.53
N PHE A 274 -3.64 -0.96 7.89
CA PHE A 274 -4.32 -2.13 8.41
C PHE A 274 -5.05 -2.94 7.34
N ALA A 275 -4.32 -3.80 6.62
CA ALA A 275 -4.86 -4.60 5.51
C ALA A 275 -4.08 -5.91 5.27
N VAL A 276 -4.71 -6.84 4.55
CA VAL A 276 -4.07 -8.08 4.08
C VAL A 276 -4.03 -8.10 2.56
N TYR A 277 -2.83 -8.25 2.03
CA TYR A 277 -2.53 -8.28 0.62
C TYR A 277 -2.18 -9.69 0.15
N GLY A 278 -2.52 -10.00 -1.10
CA GLY A 278 -1.79 -11.03 -1.82
C GLY A 278 -0.45 -10.49 -2.33
N PRO A 279 0.48 -11.38 -2.73
CA PRO A 279 1.81 -10.99 -3.17
C PRO A 279 1.79 -10.10 -4.42
N HIS A 280 0.80 -10.27 -5.30
CA HIS A 280 0.75 -9.53 -6.56
C HIS A 280 0.33 -8.06 -6.34
N ALA A 281 -0.72 -7.82 -5.55
CA ALA A 281 -1.18 -6.48 -5.19
C ALA A 281 -0.15 -5.75 -4.35
N TYR A 282 0.45 -6.42 -3.36
CA TYR A 282 1.47 -5.82 -2.50
C TYR A 282 2.68 -5.35 -3.30
N SER A 283 3.17 -6.18 -4.22
CA SER A 283 4.31 -5.83 -5.06
C SER A 283 4.03 -4.64 -6.00
N ALA A 284 2.77 -4.42 -6.40
CA ALA A 284 2.39 -3.23 -7.17
C ALA A 284 2.63 -1.90 -6.42
N LEU A 285 2.72 -1.93 -5.09
CA LEU A 285 3.00 -0.76 -4.24
C LEU A 285 4.50 -0.42 -4.16
N LEU A 286 5.36 -1.37 -4.55
CA LEU A 286 6.79 -1.31 -4.30
C LEU A 286 7.54 -0.67 -5.47
N GLY A 287 8.85 -0.46 -5.26
CA GLY A 287 9.71 0.24 -6.21
C GLY A 287 10.04 -0.56 -7.47
N SER A 288 9.89 -1.88 -7.49
CA SER A 288 10.15 -2.73 -8.65
C SER A 288 9.12 -3.86 -8.77
N PRO A 289 7.84 -3.58 -9.09
CA PRO A 289 6.73 -4.50 -8.89
C PRO A 289 6.94 -5.92 -9.41
N ALA A 290 7.37 -6.10 -10.66
CA ALA A 290 7.57 -7.42 -11.24
C ALA A 290 8.71 -8.20 -10.57
N THR A 291 9.83 -7.53 -10.24
CA THR A 291 10.95 -8.13 -9.53
C THR A 291 10.55 -8.51 -8.11
N ASP A 292 9.85 -7.61 -7.41
CA ASP A 292 9.38 -7.83 -6.04
C ASP A 292 8.38 -8.98 -5.97
N PHE A 293 7.46 -9.06 -6.95
CA PHE A 293 6.51 -10.16 -7.06
C PHE A 293 7.21 -11.49 -7.32
N ALA A 294 8.13 -11.53 -8.29
CA ALA A 294 8.89 -12.75 -8.60
C ALA A 294 9.67 -13.24 -7.36
N ALA A 295 10.30 -12.34 -6.62
CA ALA A 295 11.03 -12.68 -5.41
C ALA A 295 10.13 -13.27 -4.31
N ASN A 296 8.94 -12.69 -4.11
CA ASN A 296 7.92 -13.18 -3.17
C ASN A 296 7.34 -14.53 -3.61
N ALA A 297 6.95 -14.66 -4.87
CA ALA A 297 6.34 -15.86 -5.43
C ALA A 297 7.30 -17.06 -5.43
N GLU A 298 8.56 -16.86 -5.84
CA GLU A 298 9.61 -17.90 -5.83
C GLU A 298 9.81 -18.48 -4.43
N ARG A 299 9.67 -17.65 -3.38
CA ARG A 299 9.85 -18.03 -1.97
C ARG A 299 8.56 -18.51 -1.31
N GLY A 300 7.46 -18.59 -2.05
CA GLY A 300 6.19 -19.13 -1.57
C GLY A 300 5.45 -18.21 -0.61
N VAL A 301 5.65 -16.88 -0.69
CA VAL A 301 4.83 -15.92 0.03
C VAL A 301 3.39 -15.99 -0.50
N SER A 302 2.44 -16.22 0.38
CA SER A 302 1.02 -16.41 0.04
C SER A 302 0.11 -15.28 0.52
N ALA A 303 0.50 -14.56 1.57
CA ALA A 303 -0.23 -13.41 2.10
C ALA A 303 0.73 -12.47 2.84
N ILE A 304 0.44 -11.17 2.79
CA ILE A 304 1.17 -10.11 3.50
C ILE A 304 0.16 -9.29 4.30
N ALA A 305 0.21 -9.36 5.63
CA ALA A 305 -0.56 -8.47 6.49
C ALA A 305 0.29 -7.26 6.88
N VAL A 306 -0.32 -6.08 6.83
CA VAL A 306 0.28 -4.81 7.23
C VAL A 306 -0.50 -4.28 8.42
N SER A 307 0.21 -3.91 9.48
CA SER A 307 -0.34 -3.17 10.62
C SER A 307 0.63 -2.05 11.01
N TYR A 308 0.41 -0.85 10.48
CA TYR A 308 1.22 0.35 10.65
C TYR A 308 2.71 0.08 10.37
N ASN A 309 3.47 -0.18 11.44
CA ASN A 309 4.89 -0.43 11.39
C ASN A 309 5.32 -1.88 11.39
N LYS A 310 4.40 -2.78 11.05
CA LYS A 310 4.62 -4.22 11.10
C LYS A 310 4.12 -4.85 9.81
N HIS A 311 4.91 -5.76 9.27
CA HIS A 311 4.56 -6.55 8.10
C HIS A 311 4.69 -8.02 8.47
N LEU A 312 3.67 -8.82 8.22
CA LEU A 312 3.67 -10.26 8.45
C LEU A 312 3.51 -10.97 7.11
N PHE A 313 4.46 -11.83 6.80
CA PHE A 313 4.47 -12.67 5.61
C PHE A 313 4.09 -14.08 6.02
N ARG A 314 3.08 -14.66 5.37
CA ARG A 314 2.80 -16.11 5.42
C ARG A 314 3.48 -16.78 4.25
N LEU A 315 4.28 -17.80 4.54
CA LEU A 315 4.99 -18.60 3.56
C LEU A 315 4.34 -19.98 3.44
N ARG A 316 4.85 -20.79 2.52
CA ARG A 316 4.34 -22.15 2.30
C ARG A 316 4.60 -23.08 3.49
N ASP A 317 5.74 -22.91 4.15
CA ASP A 317 6.22 -23.75 5.23
C ASP A 317 7.32 -23.04 6.05
N GLU A 318 7.73 -23.66 7.15
CA GLU A 318 8.77 -23.13 8.06
C GLU A 318 10.14 -22.97 7.39
N ALA A 319 10.53 -23.91 6.53
CA ALA A 319 11.79 -23.81 5.78
C ALA A 319 11.77 -22.60 4.81
N GLY A 320 10.62 -22.34 4.20
CA GLY A 320 10.37 -21.13 3.41
C GLY A 320 10.53 -19.87 4.26
N ALA A 321 9.96 -19.85 5.47
CA ALA A 321 10.08 -18.72 6.40
C ALA A 321 11.55 -18.42 6.76
N GLU A 322 12.34 -19.44 7.08
CA GLU A 322 13.77 -19.28 7.35
C GLU A 322 14.53 -18.74 6.13
N ALA A 323 14.28 -19.29 4.94
CA ALA A 323 14.92 -18.85 3.71
C ALA A 323 14.55 -17.39 3.35
N TYR A 324 13.28 -17.02 3.56
CA TYR A 324 12.80 -15.66 3.31
C TYR A 324 13.35 -14.67 4.32
N ALA A 325 13.47 -15.03 5.60
CA ALA A 325 14.15 -14.20 6.59
C ALA A 325 15.62 -13.97 6.22
N GLY A 326 16.31 -15.00 5.71
CA GLY A 326 17.66 -14.87 5.15
C GLY A 326 17.73 -13.94 3.94
N TYR A 327 16.74 -13.99 3.05
CA TYR A 327 16.61 -13.06 1.92
C TYR A 327 16.37 -11.62 2.37
N LEU A 328 15.43 -11.38 3.29
CA LEU A 328 15.16 -10.07 3.87
C LEU A 328 16.40 -9.51 4.57
N ALA A 329 17.17 -10.35 5.26
CA ALA A 329 18.46 -9.98 5.83
C ALA A 329 19.50 -9.62 4.75
N GLY A 330 19.50 -10.37 3.63
CA GLY A 330 20.44 -10.22 2.51
C GLY A 330 20.18 -9.02 1.60
N MET A 331 18.92 -8.58 1.44
CA MET A 331 18.56 -7.32 0.73
C MET A 331 19.25 -6.07 1.32
N HIS A 332 19.94 -6.21 2.45
CA HIS A 332 20.60 -5.15 3.20
C HIS A 332 22.13 -5.23 3.14
N SER A 333 22.71 -6.10 2.30
CA SER A 333 24.11 -5.90 1.89
C SER A 333 24.30 -4.57 1.12
N ASP A 334 23.20 -3.95 0.70
CA ASP A 334 23.16 -2.59 0.16
C ASP A 334 22.98 -1.56 1.29
N ALA A 335 24.11 -1.06 1.79
CA ALA A 335 24.39 0.25 2.39
C ALA A 335 23.47 0.93 3.44
N ASP A 336 22.31 0.38 3.82
CA ASP A 336 21.26 1.11 4.56
C ASP A 336 20.90 0.55 5.94
N TYR A 337 21.15 -0.74 6.23
CA TYR A 337 21.02 -1.32 7.58
C TYR A 337 22.18 -2.28 7.90
N ALA A 338 22.65 -2.26 9.15
CA ALA A 338 23.66 -3.18 9.66
C ALA A 338 23.11 -4.00 10.83
N PRO A 339 23.49 -5.29 10.97
CA PRO A 339 23.06 -6.12 12.09
C PRO A 339 23.55 -5.54 13.42
N ILE A 340 22.70 -5.60 14.45
CA ILE A 340 23.07 -5.26 15.83
C ILE A 340 23.12 -6.52 16.68
N ARG A 341 23.88 -6.49 17.78
CA ARG A 341 24.05 -7.67 18.65
C ARG A 341 22.69 -8.16 19.15
N ASN A 342 22.38 -9.43 18.92
CA ASN A 342 21.19 -10.07 19.49
C ASN A 342 21.39 -10.22 21.00
N GLY A 343 20.70 -9.39 21.78
CA GLY A 343 20.76 -9.41 23.24
C GLY A 343 19.91 -10.51 23.89
N THR A 344 18.96 -11.10 23.15
CA THR A 344 17.88 -11.94 23.70
C THR A 344 18.15 -13.45 23.66
N GLY A 345 19.24 -13.90 23.02
CA GLY A 345 19.55 -15.34 22.88
C GLY A 345 18.58 -16.14 21.99
N ASN A 346 17.50 -15.53 21.50
CA ASN A 346 16.54 -16.14 20.59
C ASN A 346 17.02 -16.00 19.14
N SER A 347 17.39 -17.11 18.50
CA SER A 347 17.82 -17.13 17.10
C SER A 347 16.70 -16.79 16.11
N ALA A 348 15.44 -16.85 16.55
CA ALA A 348 14.28 -16.51 15.76
C ALA A 348 14.06 -15.00 15.62
N VAL A 349 14.82 -14.17 16.34
CA VAL A 349 14.78 -12.69 16.25
C VAL A 349 16.15 -12.17 15.82
N THR A 350 16.20 -11.40 14.73
CA THR A 350 17.42 -10.69 14.33
C THR A 350 17.12 -9.22 14.08
N CYS A 351 17.87 -8.34 14.75
CA CYS A 351 17.67 -6.90 14.67
C CYS A 351 18.79 -6.19 13.91
N TYR A 352 18.44 -5.06 13.32
CA TYR A 352 19.28 -4.23 12.48
C TYR A 352 19.06 -2.75 12.82
N GLN A 353 20.10 -1.94 12.60
CA GLN A 353 20.04 -0.49 12.72
C GLN A 353 20.37 0.15 11.38
N ALA A 354 19.64 1.20 11.01
CA ALA A 354 19.92 1.98 9.83
C ALA A 354 21.33 2.60 9.89
N THR A 355 22.11 2.46 8.82
CA THR A 355 23.48 2.99 8.68
C THR A 355 23.49 4.41 8.15
N LYS A 356 22.37 4.89 7.60
CA LYS A 356 22.16 6.25 7.11
C LYS A 356 20.82 6.78 7.58
N GLN A 357 20.69 8.11 7.59
CA GLN A 357 19.40 8.74 7.82
C GLN A 357 18.55 8.55 6.56
N LEU A 358 17.50 7.73 6.66
CA LEU A 358 16.57 7.47 5.58
C LEU A 358 15.64 8.69 5.42
N THR A 359 16.08 9.73 4.72
CA THR A 359 15.31 10.97 4.56
C THR A 359 14.21 10.90 3.50
N GLN A 360 14.17 9.81 2.71
CA GLN A 360 13.26 9.66 1.57
C GLN A 360 12.03 8.79 1.85
N THR A 361 11.92 8.18 3.03
CA THR A 361 10.75 7.40 3.46
C THR A 361 9.99 8.16 4.53
N LEU A 362 8.68 8.34 4.36
CA LEU A 362 7.81 9.05 5.33
C LEU A 362 7.95 8.48 6.76
N ASP A 363 8.24 7.19 6.87
CA ASP A 363 8.54 6.49 8.13
C ASP A 363 10.00 6.08 8.23
N ALA A 364 10.92 7.05 8.31
CA ALA A 364 12.35 6.79 8.54
C ALA A 364 12.58 6.04 9.87
N ARG A 365 12.48 4.70 9.86
CA ARG A 365 12.53 3.86 11.06
C ARG A 365 13.95 3.39 11.33
N ARG A 366 14.56 3.91 12.39
CA ARG A 366 15.98 3.68 12.71
C ARG A 366 16.33 2.22 12.99
N PHE A 367 15.40 1.43 13.54
CA PHE A 367 15.60 0.05 13.92
C PHE A 367 14.57 -0.85 13.25
N ARG A 368 15.00 -2.04 12.86
CA ARG A 368 14.12 -3.10 12.34
C ARG A 368 14.51 -4.43 12.94
N CYS A 369 13.54 -5.26 13.28
CA CYS A 369 13.77 -6.65 13.62
C CYS A 369 12.98 -7.58 12.69
N LEU A 370 13.61 -8.68 12.31
CA LEU A 370 12.99 -9.82 11.65
C LEU A 370 12.66 -10.86 12.73
N VAL A 371 11.45 -11.41 12.69
CA VAL A 371 10.97 -12.41 13.63
C VAL A 371 10.42 -13.59 12.84
N VAL A 372 10.94 -14.80 13.07
CA VAL A 372 10.50 -16.03 12.40
C VAL A 372 9.76 -16.91 13.38
N ARG A 373 8.60 -17.48 12.99
CA ARG A 373 7.92 -18.50 13.79
C ARG A 373 6.99 -19.35 12.92
N GLY A 374 7.27 -20.65 12.82
CA GLY A 374 6.54 -21.54 11.92
C GLY A 374 6.65 -21.04 10.47
N GLU A 375 5.54 -21.01 9.73
CA GLU A 375 5.48 -20.51 8.35
C GLU A 375 5.48 -18.97 8.22
N TYR A 376 5.67 -18.24 9.32
CA TYR A 376 5.56 -16.79 9.35
C TYR A 376 6.90 -16.08 9.52
N VAL A 377 7.04 -14.96 8.81
CA VAL A 377 8.10 -13.97 9.04
C VAL A 377 7.46 -12.62 9.30
N ALA A 378 7.79 -11.97 10.40
CA ALA A 378 7.39 -10.60 10.68
C ALA A 378 8.58 -9.65 10.56
N MET A 379 8.34 -8.49 9.95
CA MET A 379 9.20 -7.32 10.04
C MET A 379 8.55 -6.29 10.95
N VAL A 380 9.25 -5.89 12.00
CA VAL A 380 8.81 -4.84 12.92
C VAL A 380 9.81 -3.71 12.94
N TYR A 381 9.33 -2.47 13.09
CA TYR A 381 10.15 -1.29 12.99
C TYR A 381 9.95 -0.33 14.16
N SER A 382 10.99 0.38 14.58
CA SER A 382 10.90 1.46 15.57
C SER A 382 12.00 2.50 15.38
N ASN A 383 11.89 3.62 16.09
CA ASN A 383 12.93 4.65 16.20
C ASN A 383 13.84 4.48 17.42
N ALA A 384 13.51 3.55 18.33
CA ALA A 384 14.33 3.21 19.50
C ALA A 384 14.69 1.72 19.52
N ASP A 385 15.93 1.39 19.91
CA ASP A 385 16.42 -0.01 19.96
C ASP A 385 15.63 -0.85 20.96
N THR A 386 15.41 -0.32 22.16
CA THR A 386 14.67 -1.02 23.23
C THR A 386 13.24 -1.33 22.80
N ASP A 387 12.55 -0.34 22.25
CA ASP A 387 11.19 -0.49 21.74
C ASP A 387 11.10 -1.51 20.58
N ALA A 388 12.05 -1.48 19.64
CA ALA A 388 12.12 -2.48 18.56
C ALA A 388 12.27 -3.91 19.10
N ARG A 389 13.09 -4.09 20.14
CA ARG A 389 13.34 -5.40 20.76
C ARG A 389 12.16 -5.91 21.56
N GLU A 390 11.54 -5.04 22.37
CA GLU A 390 10.31 -5.35 23.12
C GLU A 390 9.17 -5.73 22.16
N LEU A 391 9.00 -4.95 21.08
CA LEU A 391 8.02 -5.24 20.03
C LEU A 391 8.32 -6.57 19.33
N ALA A 392 9.60 -6.87 19.02
CA ALA A 392 9.99 -8.12 18.37
C ALA A 392 9.74 -9.35 19.28
N ALA A 393 10.03 -9.23 20.58
CA ALA A 393 9.75 -10.28 21.56
C ALA A 393 8.24 -10.53 21.71
N ALA A 394 7.45 -9.46 21.76
CA ALA A 394 5.98 -9.55 21.77
C ALA A 394 5.47 -10.20 20.47
N GLN A 395 5.99 -9.77 19.32
CA GLN A 395 5.63 -10.28 18.00
C GLN A 395 5.92 -11.78 17.88
N TYR A 396 7.07 -12.25 18.38
CA TYR A 396 7.35 -13.68 18.44
C TYR A 396 6.26 -14.44 19.19
N SER A 397 5.83 -13.93 20.35
CA SER A 397 4.81 -14.55 21.21
C SER A 397 3.42 -14.59 20.56
N VAL A 398 2.99 -13.49 19.94
CA VAL A 398 1.69 -13.35 19.27
C VAL A 398 1.54 -14.30 18.06
N MET A 399 2.60 -14.49 17.27
CA MET A 399 2.53 -15.28 16.03
C MET A 399 2.17 -16.76 16.23
N GLY A 400 2.52 -17.36 17.37
CA GLY A 400 2.17 -18.74 17.67
C GLY A 400 1.21 -18.90 18.84
N GLY A 401 0.45 -17.86 19.17
CA GLY A 401 -0.85 -18.07 19.81
C GLY A 401 -1.71 -18.93 18.89
N ALA A 402 -2.33 -19.98 19.42
CA ALA A 402 -3.34 -20.71 18.67
C ALA A 402 -4.53 -19.77 18.41
N ALA A 403 -5.04 -19.79 17.18
CA ALA A 403 -6.28 -19.09 16.79
C ALA A 403 -7.51 -19.78 17.40
#